data_AF-A0A5P2D6C3-F1
#
_entry.id   AF-A0A5P2D6C3-F1
#
_cell.length_a   1.000
_cell.length_b   1.000
_cell.length_c   1.000
_cell.angle_alpha   90.00
_cell.angle_beta   90.00
_cell.angle_gamma   90.00
#
_symmetry.space_group_name_H-M   'P 1'
#
loop_
_entity.id
_entity.type
_entity.pdbx_description
1 polymer ?
#
loop_
_entity_poly.entity_id
_entity_poly.type
_entity_poly.pdbx_seq_one_letter_code
_entity_poly.pdbx_strand_id
1 'polypeptide(L)'
;MSQNEGRGTPEQSGQPEPAAPTPIPPAGPPADPPATAPPAGPYPGPGPYPNPGPYPAAHHGAHQWGGGWLPPLPPRPGVIPLRPLGLGDVFGGAFSTMGRYWKQLIGFFLAVQFATLLVVVALAAIGMAITWSHLDPVFDPGYGQDPPREDLVPVLATFIPLGVIAVGVALVGFSLTSAAMPVLVQEGVLGRPVTFGTLFRRAWARTASVLGVTVLTGLLAAIPLAAFFLIGIPLSEAAEADGAGTDGSANFVTLLPLLLLLVFFPFAVWIWIRYGLATAAAVCEEVGPVTAMRRSAKLVRGSWWRIFGISLLIGLAALVMAYIIQIVFTLIGVMVMFPALALTGPDADVTAGVVILFTLYALFSVIGSALGQLIFPTLSQLASALLYVDQRIRREDLISGLLAANTPGPRP
;
A
#
# COMPACT_ATOMS: atom_id res chain seq x y z
N MET A 1 44.99 -6.74 65.91
CA MET A 1 45.71 -5.63 65.27
C MET A 1 44.66 -4.59 64.91
N SER A 2 44.76 -3.42 65.57
CA SER A 2 44.18 -2.08 65.36
C SER A 2 42.83 -1.93 64.62
N GLN A 3 41.77 -1.48 65.32
CA GLN A 3 41.33 -0.06 65.50
C GLN A 3 40.77 0.52 64.19
N ASN A 4 39.55 1.06 64.09
CA ASN A 4 38.94 2.16 64.86
C ASN A 4 37.41 2.17 64.53
N GLU A 5 36.47 2.00 65.47
CA GLU A 5 35.70 3.05 66.19
C GLU A 5 35.34 4.29 65.34
N GLY A 6 34.12 4.85 65.29
CA GLY A 6 32.87 4.67 66.04
C GLY A 6 32.15 6.03 66.17
N ARG A 7 30.79 6.03 66.11
CA ARG A 7 29.83 7.05 66.64
C ARG A 7 29.93 8.49 66.05
N GLY A 8 28.88 9.32 65.92
CA GLY A 8 27.50 9.34 66.40
C GLY A 8 27.16 10.74 66.97
N THR A 9 26.42 11.58 66.22
CA THR A 9 25.49 12.70 66.63
C THR A 9 25.99 13.85 67.55
N PRO A 10 25.28 15.00 67.77
CA PRO A 10 24.05 15.59 67.19
C PRO A 10 24.12 17.11 66.85
N GLU A 11 22.98 17.65 66.38
CA GLU A 11 22.47 19.04 66.28
C GLU A 11 23.32 20.25 66.75
N GLN A 12 23.38 21.28 65.90
CA GLN A 12 23.28 22.67 66.37
C GLN A 12 22.62 23.58 65.32
N SER A 13 21.53 24.21 65.75
CA SER A 13 20.79 25.30 65.12
C SER A 13 21.58 26.61 65.21
N GLY A 14 21.64 27.38 64.11
CA GLY A 14 22.29 28.69 64.09
C GLY A 14 22.07 29.47 62.79
N GLN A 15 21.11 30.41 62.85
CA GLN A 15 21.03 31.71 62.16
C GLN A 15 21.09 31.83 60.61
N PRO A 16 20.40 32.83 60.01
CA PRO A 16 20.17 32.92 58.57
C PRO A 16 21.33 33.63 57.85
N GLU A 17 21.89 33.01 56.82
CA GLU A 17 22.82 33.65 55.87
C GLU A 17 22.10 34.07 54.56
N PRO A 18 22.61 35.11 53.88
CA PRO A 18 21.83 36.01 53.03
C PRO A 18 21.55 35.45 51.64
N ALA A 19 20.44 35.90 51.07
CA ALA A 19 20.08 35.64 49.68
C ALA A 19 21.21 36.00 48.71
N ALA A 20 21.60 35.03 47.88
CA ALA A 20 22.50 35.22 46.76
C ALA A 20 21.89 36.23 45.76
N PRO A 21 22.72 37.11 45.15
CA PRO A 21 22.23 38.18 44.28
C PRO A 21 21.67 37.60 42.97
N THR A 22 20.44 38.00 42.63
CA THR A 22 19.78 37.73 41.36
C THR A 22 20.55 38.39 40.21
N PRO A 23 20.83 37.69 39.09
CA PRO A 23 21.48 38.30 37.93
C PRO A 23 20.56 39.31 37.24
N ILE A 24 21.05 40.54 37.09
CA ILE A 24 20.40 41.63 36.36
C ILE A 24 20.58 41.35 34.85
N PRO A 25 19.51 41.36 34.03
CA PRO A 25 19.65 41.28 32.57
C PRO A 25 20.21 42.60 31.99
N PRO A 26 21.07 42.56 30.96
CA PRO A 26 21.69 43.76 30.41
C PRO A 26 20.68 44.69 29.73
N ALA A 27 20.85 45.99 29.98
CA ALA A 27 20.04 47.07 29.43
C ALA A 27 20.14 47.11 27.89
N GLY A 28 18.99 47.14 27.23
CA GLY A 28 18.88 47.39 25.79
C GLY A 28 19.20 48.85 25.43
N PRO A 29 19.55 49.11 24.15
CA PRO A 29 19.91 50.45 23.69
C PRO A 29 18.70 51.43 23.72
N PRO A 30 18.95 52.76 23.81
CA PRO A 30 17.90 53.76 24.02
C PRO A 30 16.94 53.86 22.82
N ALA A 31 15.67 54.09 23.11
CA ALA A 31 14.62 54.37 22.15
C ALA A 31 14.71 55.80 21.59
N ASP A 32 14.63 55.93 20.26
CA ASP A 32 14.52 57.19 19.54
C ASP A 32 13.15 57.88 19.78
N PRO A 33 13.08 59.22 19.76
CA PRO A 33 11.84 59.97 19.95
C PRO A 33 10.87 59.85 18.76
N PRO A 34 9.55 60.03 18.97
CA PRO A 34 8.54 59.83 17.94
C PRO A 34 8.62 60.92 16.86
N ALA A 35 8.86 60.50 15.62
CA ALA A 35 8.79 61.36 14.45
C ALA A 35 7.33 61.67 14.09
N THR A 36 7.05 62.96 13.94
CA THR A 36 5.80 63.60 13.53
C THR A 36 5.28 63.10 12.17
N ALA A 37 3.97 62.92 12.08
CA ALA A 37 3.26 62.57 10.85
C ALA A 37 3.46 63.62 9.72
N PRO A 38 3.64 63.21 8.46
CA PRO A 38 3.66 64.13 7.33
C PRO A 38 2.24 64.60 6.95
N PRO A 39 2.08 65.82 6.40
CA PRO A 39 0.77 66.39 6.07
C PRO A 39 0.12 65.70 4.86
N ALA A 40 -1.20 65.59 4.89
CA ALA A 40 -2.03 65.08 3.80
C ALA A 40 -1.93 66.01 2.58
N GLY A 41 -1.41 65.49 1.46
CA GLY A 41 -1.40 66.17 0.16
C GLY A 41 -2.75 66.02 -0.57
N PRO A 42 -3.13 66.96 -1.46
CA PRO A 42 -4.37 66.91 -2.22
C PRO A 42 -4.35 65.84 -3.31
N TYR A 43 -5.48 65.13 -3.46
CA TYR A 43 -5.75 64.11 -4.49
C TYR A 43 -5.53 64.62 -5.94
N PRO A 44 -4.83 63.87 -6.81
CA PRO A 44 -4.96 64.00 -8.27
C PRO A 44 -6.11 63.12 -8.78
N GLY A 45 -6.91 63.65 -9.71
CA GLY A 45 -8.11 63.03 -10.27
C GLY A 45 -7.88 61.77 -11.13
N PRO A 46 -8.96 61.08 -11.52
CA PRO A 46 -8.88 59.78 -12.19
C PRO A 46 -8.40 59.91 -13.65
N GLY A 47 -7.28 59.24 -13.97
CA GLY A 47 -6.80 59.06 -15.34
C GLY A 47 -7.54 57.93 -16.08
N PRO A 48 -7.47 57.87 -17.43
CA PRO A 48 -8.28 56.97 -18.24
C PRO A 48 -7.78 55.52 -18.19
N TYR A 49 -8.71 54.57 -18.11
CA TYR A 49 -8.46 53.13 -18.11
C TYR A 49 -7.80 52.64 -19.42
N PRO A 50 -6.77 51.77 -19.36
CA PRO A 50 -6.35 51.00 -20.52
C PRO A 50 -7.25 49.78 -20.72
N ASN A 51 -7.69 49.62 -21.96
CA ASN A 51 -8.47 48.51 -22.50
C ASN A 51 -7.80 47.14 -22.24
N PRO A 52 -8.50 46.11 -21.71
CA PRO A 52 -7.93 44.77 -21.58
C PRO A 52 -7.96 44.04 -22.93
N GLY A 53 -6.79 43.64 -23.42
CA GLY A 53 -6.66 42.72 -24.55
C GLY A 53 -7.23 41.32 -24.24
N PRO A 54 -7.47 40.48 -25.27
CA PRO A 54 -8.22 39.23 -25.13
C PRO A 54 -7.35 38.13 -24.53
N TYR A 55 -7.74 37.61 -23.36
CA TYR A 55 -7.20 36.38 -22.80
C TYR A 55 -8.01 35.16 -23.30
N PRO A 56 -7.36 34.01 -23.56
CA PRO A 56 -8.07 32.79 -23.91
C PRO A 56 -8.72 32.19 -22.67
N ALA A 57 -10.01 31.87 -22.80
CA ALA A 57 -10.83 31.32 -21.74
C ALA A 57 -10.45 29.86 -21.42
N ALA A 58 -10.12 29.59 -20.15
CA ALA A 58 -10.14 28.25 -19.59
C ALA A 58 -11.19 28.22 -18.47
N HIS A 59 -12.25 27.44 -18.73
CA HIS A 59 -13.43 27.29 -17.88
C HIS A 59 -13.15 26.39 -16.66
N HIS A 60 -14.18 26.26 -15.79
CA HIS A 60 -14.40 25.32 -14.69
C HIS A 60 -14.10 25.88 -13.29
N GLY A 61 -15.01 26.75 -12.84
CA GLY A 61 -15.07 27.30 -11.50
C GLY A 61 -15.67 26.32 -10.48
N ALA A 62 -15.08 26.29 -9.30
CA ALA A 62 -15.76 25.96 -8.07
C ALA A 62 -16.07 27.28 -7.36
N HIS A 63 -17.34 27.52 -7.08
CA HIS A 63 -17.86 28.69 -6.40
C HIS A 63 -17.35 28.74 -4.94
N GLN A 64 -16.56 29.75 -4.58
CA GLN A 64 -16.40 30.15 -3.17
C GLN A 64 -16.49 31.67 -3.06
N TRP A 65 -17.60 32.10 -2.48
CA TRP A 65 -17.86 33.46 -2.01
C TRP A 65 -17.07 33.70 -0.72
N GLY A 66 -16.25 34.74 -0.68
CA GLY A 66 -15.51 35.14 0.52
C GLY A 66 -14.21 35.86 0.17
N GLY A 67 -14.27 37.19 0.09
CA GLY A 67 -13.14 38.05 -0.23
C GLY A 67 -12.02 37.95 0.82
N GLY A 68 -10.91 37.34 0.40
CA GLY A 68 -9.62 37.39 1.06
C GLY A 68 -8.57 37.03 0.03
N TRP A 69 -7.57 37.90 -0.16
CA TRP A 69 -6.46 37.67 -1.08
C TRP A 69 -5.63 36.47 -0.59
N LEU A 70 -6.02 35.26 -0.99
CA LEU A 70 -5.16 34.09 -0.90
C LEU A 70 -4.02 34.27 -1.92
N PRO A 71 -2.75 34.06 -1.53
CA PRO A 71 -1.64 34.11 -2.47
C PRO A 71 -1.90 33.13 -3.62
N PRO A 72 -1.53 33.48 -4.87
CA PRO A 72 -1.78 32.65 -6.03
C PRO A 72 -1.23 31.25 -5.78
N LEU A 73 -2.10 30.25 -5.92
CA LEU A 73 -1.73 28.84 -5.80
C LEU A 73 -0.50 28.61 -6.69
N PRO A 74 0.59 28.00 -6.17
CA PRO A 74 1.75 27.69 -6.97
C PRO A 74 1.31 26.96 -8.25
N PRO A 75 1.96 27.21 -9.39
CA PRO A 75 1.70 26.46 -10.62
C PRO A 75 1.64 24.97 -10.30
N ARG A 76 0.71 24.23 -10.93
CA ARG A 76 0.63 22.76 -10.83
C ARG A 76 1.50 22.16 -11.94
N PRO A 77 2.82 21.98 -11.79
CA PRO A 77 3.58 21.25 -12.79
C PRO A 77 3.12 19.78 -12.86
N GLY A 78 2.56 19.21 -11.77
CA GLY A 78 2.12 17.81 -11.69
C GLY A 78 0.68 17.58 -11.19
N VAL A 79 0.31 16.30 -11.03
CA VAL A 79 -1.03 15.84 -10.60
C VAL A 79 -1.36 16.12 -9.12
N ILE A 80 -0.38 16.55 -8.31
CA ILE A 80 -0.49 16.64 -6.85
C ILE A 80 0.05 17.99 -6.35
N PRO A 81 -0.61 18.66 -5.38
CA PRO A 81 -0.10 19.90 -4.82
C PRO A 81 1.19 19.68 -4.01
N LEU A 82 2.18 20.56 -4.16
CA LEU A 82 3.44 20.53 -3.40
C LEU A 82 3.25 21.08 -1.98
N ARG A 83 2.31 20.49 -1.24
CA ARG A 83 2.01 20.81 0.16
C ARG A 83 1.75 19.52 0.94
N PRO A 84 1.77 19.55 2.28
CA PRO A 84 1.35 18.42 3.08
C PRO A 84 -0.07 17.97 2.67
N LEU A 85 -0.21 16.71 2.26
CA LEU A 85 -1.40 16.19 1.58
C LEU A 85 -2.55 15.96 2.56
N GLY A 86 -3.77 16.34 2.20
CA GLY A 86 -4.99 15.89 2.87
C GLY A 86 -5.49 14.55 2.34
N LEU A 87 -6.51 13.95 2.97
CA LEU A 87 -7.14 12.72 2.46
C LEU A 87 -7.66 12.91 1.02
N GLY A 88 -8.35 14.01 0.75
CA GLY A 88 -8.86 14.33 -0.59
C GLY A 88 -7.75 14.51 -1.63
N ASP A 89 -6.59 15.04 -1.23
CA ASP A 89 -5.45 15.18 -2.13
C ASP A 89 -4.81 13.82 -2.47
N VAL A 90 -4.77 12.87 -1.52
CA VAL A 90 -4.27 11.50 -1.76
C VAL A 90 -5.22 10.74 -2.68
N PHE A 91 -6.54 10.80 -2.42
CA PHE A 91 -7.55 10.18 -3.29
C PHE A 91 -7.51 10.79 -4.70
N GLY A 92 -7.60 12.12 -4.81
CA GLY A 92 -7.56 12.83 -6.09
C GLY A 92 -6.24 12.63 -6.83
N GLY A 93 -5.12 12.61 -6.11
CA GLY A 93 -3.79 12.31 -6.64
C GLY A 93 -3.70 10.88 -7.20
N ALA A 94 -4.24 9.89 -6.49
CA ALA A 94 -4.24 8.50 -6.95
C ALA A 94 -5.07 8.32 -8.22
N PHE A 95 -6.32 8.83 -8.24
CA PHE A 95 -7.20 8.75 -9.41
C PHE A 95 -6.68 9.55 -10.61
N SER A 96 -6.13 10.75 -10.39
CA SER A 96 -5.56 11.55 -11.47
C SER A 96 -4.28 10.91 -12.03
N THR A 97 -3.43 10.31 -11.20
CA THR A 97 -2.28 9.52 -11.66
C THR A 97 -2.74 8.31 -12.46
N MET A 98 -3.75 7.59 -11.97
CA MET A 98 -4.34 6.45 -12.67
C MET A 98 -4.91 6.84 -14.03
N GLY A 99 -5.68 7.92 -14.09
CA GLY A 99 -6.25 8.44 -15.33
C GLY A 99 -5.21 8.99 -16.30
N ARG A 100 -4.17 9.66 -15.80
CA ARG A 100 -3.09 10.22 -16.64
C ARG A 100 -2.23 9.13 -17.28
N TYR A 101 -1.96 8.05 -16.54
CA TYR A 101 -1.07 6.96 -16.98
C TYR A 101 -1.83 5.64 -17.21
N TRP A 102 -3.12 5.69 -17.52
CA TRP A 102 -3.98 4.49 -17.62
C TRP A 102 -3.47 3.46 -18.62
N LYS A 103 -2.98 3.91 -19.79
CA LYS A 103 -2.42 3.03 -20.84
C LYS A 103 -1.18 2.29 -20.36
N GLN A 104 -0.28 3.02 -19.68
CA GLN A 104 0.95 2.48 -19.14
C GLN A 104 0.66 1.53 -17.98
N LEU A 105 -0.26 1.89 -17.08
CA LEU A 105 -0.64 1.06 -15.94
C LEU A 105 -1.27 -0.26 -16.38
N ILE A 106 -2.29 -0.21 -17.24
CA ILE A 106 -2.98 -1.41 -17.73
C ILE A 106 -2.02 -2.25 -18.57
N GLY A 107 -1.32 -1.64 -19.54
CA GLY A 107 -0.38 -2.36 -20.39
C GLY A 107 0.74 -3.03 -19.59
N PHE A 108 1.27 -2.34 -18.57
CA PHE A 108 2.34 -2.89 -17.71
C PHE A 108 1.83 -4.03 -16.84
N PHE A 109 0.69 -3.84 -16.17
CA PHE A 109 0.09 -4.87 -15.33
C PHE A 109 -0.25 -6.13 -16.16
N LEU A 110 -0.93 -5.96 -17.30
CA LEU A 110 -1.28 -7.08 -18.18
C LEU A 110 -0.01 -7.77 -18.70
N ALA A 111 1.00 -7.03 -19.15
CA ALA A 111 2.22 -7.63 -19.66
C ALA A 111 2.96 -8.46 -18.58
N VAL A 112 3.09 -7.92 -17.37
CA VAL A 112 3.76 -8.62 -16.26
C VAL A 112 2.94 -9.82 -15.80
N GLN A 113 1.63 -9.68 -15.63
CA GLN A 113 0.76 -10.78 -15.21
C GLN A 113 0.65 -11.86 -16.28
N PHE A 114 0.57 -11.50 -17.56
CA PHE A 114 0.55 -12.45 -18.65
C PHE A 114 1.87 -13.22 -18.73
N ALA A 115 3.02 -12.54 -18.63
CA ALA A 115 4.32 -13.21 -18.60
C ALA A 115 4.46 -14.15 -17.38
N THR A 116 4.01 -13.70 -16.20
CA THR A 116 3.99 -14.50 -14.97
C THR A 116 3.10 -15.74 -15.15
N LEU A 117 1.89 -15.56 -15.69
CA LEU A 117 0.93 -16.63 -15.95
C LEU A 117 1.50 -17.66 -16.93
N LEU A 118 2.12 -17.23 -18.03
CA LEU A 118 2.74 -18.14 -18.99
C LEU A 118 3.83 -19.01 -18.35
N VAL A 119 4.67 -18.43 -17.50
CA VAL A 119 5.70 -19.20 -16.79
C VAL A 119 5.07 -20.17 -15.80
N VAL A 120 4.06 -19.75 -15.02
CA VAL A 120 3.37 -20.63 -14.07
C VAL A 120 2.65 -21.79 -14.78
N VAL A 121 1.95 -21.51 -15.89
CA VAL A 121 1.29 -22.53 -16.72
C VAL A 121 2.32 -23.47 -17.33
N ALA A 122 3.46 -22.97 -17.81
CA ALA A 122 4.53 -23.82 -18.32
C ALA A 122 5.12 -24.74 -17.24
N LEU A 123 5.35 -24.23 -16.02
CA LEU A 123 5.80 -25.05 -14.89
C LEU A 123 4.77 -26.11 -14.52
N ALA A 124 3.48 -25.76 -14.48
CA ALA A 124 2.41 -26.71 -14.22
C ALA A 124 2.32 -27.79 -15.31
N ALA A 125 2.44 -27.40 -16.59
CA ALA A 125 2.44 -28.34 -17.72
C ALA A 125 3.65 -29.29 -17.67
N ILE A 126 4.83 -28.80 -17.29
CA ILE A 126 6.02 -29.63 -17.07
C ILE A 126 5.77 -30.64 -15.94
N GLY A 127 5.23 -30.19 -14.81
CA GLY A 127 4.88 -31.06 -13.68
C GLY A 127 3.89 -32.15 -14.11
N MET A 128 2.81 -31.74 -14.79
CA MET A 128 1.80 -32.64 -15.35
C MET A 128 2.39 -33.67 -16.32
N ALA A 129 3.30 -33.26 -17.19
CA ALA A 129 3.95 -34.16 -18.16
C ALA A 129 4.86 -35.18 -17.48
N ILE A 130 5.59 -34.78 -16.42
CA ILE A 130 6.48 -35.67 -15.66
C ILE A 130 5.68 -36.70 -14.86
N THR A 131 4.57 -36.28 -14.25
CA THR A 131 3.83 -37.12 -13.31
C THR A 131 2.60 -37.78 -13.93
N TRP A 132 2.35 -37.62 -15.23
CA TRP A 132 1.09 -38.02 -15.89
C TRP A 132 0.58 -39.41 -15.48
N SER A 133 1.47 -40.41 -15.44
CA SER A 133 1.14 -41.79 -15.08
C SER A 133 0.77 -42.02 -13.61
N HIS A 134 1.13 -41.10 -12.71
CA HIS A 134 0.91 -41.19 -11.27
C HIS A 134 -0.30 -40.34 -10.83
N LEU A 135 -0.94 -39.60 -11.73
CA LEU A 135 -2.06 -38.71 -11.38
C LEU A 135 -3.35 -39.48 -11.15
N ASP A 136 -3.70 -40.42 -12.03
CA ASP A 136 -4.95 -41.18 -11.89
C ASP A 136 -5.02 -41.94 -10.55
N PRO A 137 -3.98 -42.67 -10.10
CA PRO A 137 -4.01 -43.34 -8.80
C PRO A 137 -4.06 -42.38 -7.59
N VAL A 138 -3.58 -41.14 -7.74
CA VAL A 138 -3.54 -40.14 -6.64
C VAL A 138 -4.86 -39.38 -6.52
N PHE A 139 -5.50 -39.04 -7.65
CA PHE A 139 -6.72 -38.25 -7.67
C PHE A 139 -8.00 -39.09 -7.69
N ASP A 140 -7.92 -40.37 -8.05
CA ASP A 140 -9.03 -41.33 -7.97
C ASP A 140 -8.60 -42.62 -7.24
N PRO A 141 -8.21 -42.54 -5.95
CA PRO A 141 -7.98 -43.73 -5.16
C PRO A 141 -9.33 -44.42 -4.96
N GLY A 142 -9.37 -45.75 -5.14
CA GLY A 142 -10.59 -46.54 -4.97
C GLY A 142 -11.31 -46.23 -3.65
N TYR A 143 -12.64 -46.30 -3.63
CA TYR A 143 -13.46 -45.85 -2.51
C TYR A 143 -12.97 -46.37 -1.14
N GLY A 144 -12.63 -45.45 -0.22
CA GLY A 144 -12.15 -45.76 1.12
C GLY A 144 -10.66 -46.15 1.21
N GLN A 145 -9.90 -46.00 0.12
CA GLN A 145 -8.45 -46.23 0.08
C GLN A 145 -7.71 -44.90 0.13
N ASP A 146 -6.55 -44.90 0.80
CA ASP A 146 -5.58 -43.81 0.69
C ASP A 146 -4.82 -43.91 -0.65
N PRO A 147 -4.40 -42.78 -1.24
CA PRO A 147 -3.60 -42.79 -2.45
C PRO A 147 -2.29 -43.56 -2.22
N PRO A 148 -1.91 -44.45 -3.14
CA PRO A 148 -0.73 -45.28 -2.99
C PRO A 148 0.53 -44.40 -2.92
N ARG A 149 1.40 -44.70 -1.93
CA ARG A 149 2.60 -43.88 -1.66
C ARG A 149 3.56 -43.81 -2.84
N GLU A 150 3.61 -44.86 -3.66
CA GLU A 150 4.43 -44.96 -4.87
C GLU A 150 4.02 -43.97 -5.96
N ASP A 151 2.75 -43.53 -5.98
CA ASP A 151 2.27 -42.50 -6.90
C ASP A 151 2.24 -41.11 -6.25
N LEU A 152 1.93 -41.04 -4.95
CA LEU A 152 1.91 -39.79 -4.22
C LEU A 152 3.29 -39.13 -4.10
N VAL A 153 4.34 -39.92 -3.79
CA VAL A 153 5.69 -39.37 -3.59
C VAL A 153 6.24 -38.72 -4.87
N PRO A 154 6.18 -39.32 -6.06
CA PRO A 154 6.59 -38.68 -7.31
C PRO A 154 5.82 -37.40 -7.63
N VAL A 155 4.50 -37.37 -7.39
CA VAL A 155 3.68 -36.18 -7.59
C VAL A 155 4.15 -35.06 -6.67
N LEU A 156 4.29 -35.32 -5.37
CA LEU A 156 4.76 -34.32 -4.41
C LEU A 156 6.21 -33.87 -4.69
N ALA A 157 7.10 -34.82 -4.98
CA ALA A 157 8.50 -34.55 -5.29
C ALA A 157 8.66 -33.67 -6.54
N THR A 158 7.69 -33.71 -7.47
CA THR A 158 7.68 -32.88 -8.67
C THR A 158 6.99 -31.53 -8.43
N PHE A 159 5.77 -31.52 -7.89
CA PHE A 159 4.97 -30.31 -7.76
C PHE A 159 5.43 -29.38 -6.63
N ILE A 160 6.03 -29.88 -5.55
CA ILE A 160 6.55 -29.02 -4.47
C ILE A 160 7.66 -28.07 -4.98
N PRO A 161 8.76 -28.55 -5.60
CA PRO A 161 9.80 -27.65 -6.08
C PRO A 161 9.30 -26.74 -7.22
N LEU A 162 8.47 -27.25 -8.13
CA LEU A 162 7.85 -26.42 -9.18
C LEU A 162 6.94 -25.34 -8.59
N GLY A 163 6.19 -25.67 -7.53
CA GLY A 163 5.36 -24.74 -6.79
C GLY A 163 6.18 -23.64 -6.12
N VAL A 164 7.32 -23.99 -5.50
CA VAL A 164 8.26 -23.00 -4.94
C VAL A 164 8.78 -22.06 -6.02
N ILE A 165 9.15 -22.58 -7.19
CA ILE A 165 9.59 -21.77 -8.33
C ILE A 165 8.44 -20.87 -8.83
N ALA A 166 7.23 -21.41 -8.96
CA ALA A 166 6.05 -20.67 -9.39
C ALA A 166 5.72 -19.51 -8.42
N VAL A 167 5.80 -19.75 -7.11
CA VAL A 167 5.67 -18.71 -6.08
C VAL A 167 6.77 -17.65 -6.24
N GLY A 168 8.02 -18.07 -6.45
CA GLY A 168 9.13 -17.15 -6.71
C GLY A 168 8.90 -16.25 -7.92
N VAL A 169 8.43 -16.81 -9.03
CA VAL A 169 8.08 -16.07 -10.25
C VAL A 169 6.92 -15.11 -10.00
N ALA A 170 5.87 -15.54 -9.29
CA ALA A 170 4.76 -14.69 -8.91
C ALA A 170 5.19 -13.51 -8.01
N LEU A 171 6.09 -13.75 -7.05
CA LEU A 171 6.66 -12.71 -6.19
C LEU A 171 7.48 -11.69 -6.98
N VAL A 172 8.23 -12.13 -7.99
CA VAL A 172 8.96 -11.22 -8.90
C VAL A 172 7.98 -10.37 -9.71
N GLY A 173 6.94 -10.97 -10.29
CA GLY A 173 5.89 -10.25 -11.03
C GLY A 173 5.16 -9.21 -10.17
N PHE A 174 4.76 -9.61 -8.95
CA PHE A 174 4.17 -8.72 -7.97
C PHE A 174 5.10 -7.56 -7.59
N SER A 175 6.38 -7.87 -7.31
CA SER A 175 7.38 -6.87 -6.92
C SER A 175 7.71 -5.89 -8.05
N LEU A 176 7.75 -6.36 -9.29
CA LEU A 176 7.94 -5.52 -10.47
C LEU A 176 6.76 -4.56 -10.68
N THR A 177 5.53 -5.05 -10.52
CA THR A 177 4.31 -4.22 -10.54
C THR A 177 4.33 -3.19 -9.41
N SER A 178 4.73 -3.60 -8.21
CA SER A 178 4.81 -2.70 -7.07
C SER A 178 5.89 -1.64 -7.21
N ALA A 179 7.03 -1.97 -7.82
CA ALA A 179 8.10 -1.02 -8.11
C ALA A 179 7.66 0.05 -9.12
N ALA A 180 6.73 -0.25 -10.02
CA ALA A 180 6.23 0.68 -11.03
C ALA A 180 5.40 1.83 -10.45
N MET A 181 4.66 1.60 -9.35
CA MET A 181 3.73 2.59 -8.80
C MET A 181 4.44 3.85 -8.26
N PRO A 182 5.50 3.74 -7.42
CA PRO A 182 6.27 4.91 -7.01
C PRO A 182 6.93 5.65 -8.16
N VAL A 183 7.41 4.95 -9.21
CA VAL A 183 7.99 5.58 -10.41
C VAL A 183 6.96 6.48 -11.10
N LEU A 184 5.72 6.00 -11.26
CA LEU A 184 4.64 6.78 -11.87
C LEU A 184 4.23 7.97 -11.01
N VAL A 185 4.22 7.81 -9.68
CA VAL A 185 3.95 8.93 -8.76
C VAL A 185 5.03 10.00 -8.86
N GLN A 186 6.31 9.63 -8.89
CA GLN A 186 7.42 10.58 -9.07
C GLN A 186 7.27 11.41 -10.35
N GLU A 187 7.02 10.74 -11.48
CA GLU A 187 6.86 11.41 -12.77
C GLU A 187 5.55 12.21 -12.85
N GLY A 188 4.49 11.73 -12.20
CA GLY A 188 3.24 12.44 -12.04
C GLY A 188 3.38 13.75 -11.26
N VAL A 189 4.14 13.74 -10.17
CA VAL A 189 4.47 14.95 -9.39
C VAL A 189 5.29 15.94 -10.22
N LEU A 190 6.22 15.45 -11.04
CA LEU A 190 7.05 16.28 -11.92
C LEU A 190 6.35 16.72 -13.22
N GLY A 191 5.14 16.20 -13.49
CA GLY A 191 4.41 16.56 -14.71
C GLY A 191 4.89 15.89 -15.98
N ARG A 192 5.77 14.89 -15.89
CA ARG A 192 6.48 14.33 -17.04
C ARG A 192 5.71 13.15 -17.65
N PRO A 193 5.72 13.00 -19.00
CA PRO A 193 5.19 11.80 -19.63
C PRO A 193 6.11 10.61 -19.37
N VAL A 194 5.53 9.41 -19.26
CA VAL A 194 6.28 8.17 -19.04
C VAL A 194 5.99 7.20 -20.18
N THR A 195 7.04 6.67 -20.79
CA THR A 195 6.95 5.60 -21.79
C THR A 195 7.06 4.23 -21.12
N PHE A 196 6.46 3.21 -21.75
CA PHE A 196 6.47 1.84 -21.22
C PHE A 196 7.90 1.32 -20.95
N GLY A 197 8.82 1.50 -21.90
CA GLY A 197 10.21 1.03 -21.75
C GLY A 197 10.97 1.75 -20.62
N THR A 198 10.67 3.03 -20.38
CA THR A 198 11.27 3.78 -19.26
C THR A 198 10.71 3.30 -17.93
N LEU A 199 9.39 3.07 -17.85
CA LEU A 199 8.74 2.51 -16.68
C LEU A 199 9.32 1.14 -16.34
N PHE A 200 9.37 0.24 -17.32
CA PHE A 200 9.91 -1.11 -17.14
C PHE A 200 11.37 -1.09 -16.68
N ARG A 201 12.24 -0.34 -17.35
CA ARG A 201 13.66 -0.28 -16.98
C ARG A 201 13.87 0.22 -15.55
N ARG A 202 13.14 1.27 -15.14
CA ARG A 202 13.24 1.83 -13.79
C ARG A 202 12.64 0.92 -12.73
N ALA A 203 11.49 0.31 -13.01
CA ALA A 203 10.87 -0.66 -12.11
C ALA A 203 11.78 -1.90 -11.94
N TRP A 204 12.27 -2.47 -13.05
CA TRP A 204 13.17 -3.62 -13.08
C TRP A 204 14.45 -3.40 -12.28
N ALA A 205 15.09 -2.23 -12.43
CA ALA A 205 16.29 -1.88 -11.68
C ALA A 205 16.10 -1.93 -10.15
N ARG A 206 14.86 -1.81 -9.67
CA ARG A 206 14.52 -1.81 -8.25
C ARG A 206 13.72 -3.04 -7.81
N THR A 207 13.35 -3.94 -8.73
CA THR A 207 12.59 -5.17 -8.42
C THR A 207 13.29 -6.03 -7.38
N ALA A 208 14.63 -6.15 -7.40
CA ALA A 208 15.33 -6.95 -6.39
C ALA A 208 15.20 -6.37 -4.97
N SER A 209 15.25 -5.04 -4.83
CA SER A 209 15.04 -4.39 -3.54
C SER A 209 13.59 -4.50 -3.08
N VAL A 210 12.63 -4.26 -3.99
CA VAL A 210 11.20 -4.39 -3.69
C VAL A 210 10.83 -5.84 -3.37
N LEU A 211 11.42 -6.83 -4.05
CA LEU A 211 11.27 -8.25 -3.74
C LEU A 211 11.79 -8.56 -2.34
N GLY A 212 12.96 -8.05 -1.97
CA GLY A 212 13.46 -8.18 -0.61
C GLY A 212 12.52 -7.58 0.43
N VAL A 213 11.92 -6.41 0.17
CA VAL A 213 10.89 -5.81 1.04
C VAL A 213 9.65 -6.69 1.13
N THR A 214 9.15 -7.19 -0.01
CA THR A 214 7.97 -8.06 -0.08
C THR A 214 8.20 -9.35 0.70
N VAL A 215 9.34 -10.01 0.49
CA VAL A 215 9.71 -11.26 1.18
C VAL A 215 9.88 -11.01 2.68
N LEU A 216 10.62 -9.99 3.10
CA LEU A 216 10.81 -9.70 4.53
C LEU A 216 9.49 -9.35 5.22
N THR A 217 8.63 -8.55 4.57
CA THR A 217 7.31 -8.19 5.11
C THR A 217 6.38 -9.41 5.12
N GLY A 218 6.45 -10.25 4.09
CA GLY A 218 5.72 -11.51 4.00
C GLY A 218 6.14 -12.52 5.07
N LEU A 219 7.43 -12.64 5.35
CA LEU A 219 7.94 -13.48 6.44
C LEU A 219 7.47 -12.98 7.81
N LEU A 220 7.47 -11.67 8.04
CA LEU A 220 6.91 -11.09 9.27
C LEU A 220 5.41 -11.35 9.40
N ALA A 221 4.67 -11.26 8.28
CA ALA A 221 3.24 -11.58 8.22
C ALA A 221 2.95 -13.09 8.29
N ALA A 222 3.94 -13.93 7.97
CA ALA A 222 3.82 -15.39 8.05
C ALA A 222 3.95 -15.90 9.49
N ILE A 223 4.61 -15.18 10.40
CA ILE A 223 4.72 -15.55 11.83
C ILE A 223 3.34 -15.85 12.47
N PRO A 224 2.36 -14.93 12.43
CA PRO A 224 1.03 -15.20 13.00
C PRO A 224 0.31 -16.34 12.28
N LEU A 225 0.46 -16.43 10.96
CA LEU A 225 -0.16 -17.48 10.16
C LEU A 225 0.42 -18.86 10.48
N ALA A 226 1.74 -18.95 10.64
CA ALA A 226 2.44 -20.16 11.05
C ALA A 226 2.03 -20.55 12.47
N ALA A 227 1.90 -19.61 13.41
CA ALA A 227 1.38 -19.92 14.74
C ALA A 227 -0.05 -20.47 14.68
N PHE A 228 -0.91 -19.91 13.83
CA PHE A 228 -2.25 -20.43 13.61
C PHE A 228 -2.25 -21.87 13.05
N PHE A 229 -1.46 -22.16 12.03
CA PHE A 229 -1.42 -23.50 11.42
C PHE A 229 -0.68 -24.53 12.27
N LEU A 230 0.43 -24.16 12.94
CA LEU A 230 1.27 -25.10 13.69
C LEU A 230 0.76 -25.35 15.11
N ILE A 231 0.02 -24.41 15.70
CA ILE A 231 -0.45 -24.49 17.08
C ILE A 231 -1.98 -24.56 17.11
N GLY A 232 -2.67 -23.67 16.37
CA GLY A 232 -4.12 -23.59 16.39
C GLY A 232 -4.81 -24.86 15.91
N ILE A 233 -4.47 -25.33 14.69
CA ILE A 233 -5.12 -26.51 14.08
C ILE A 233 -4.86 -27.81 14.85
N PRO A 234 -3.60 -28.18 15.20
CA PRO A 234 -3.34 -29.44 15.88
C PRO A 234 -3.96 -29.48 17.28
N LEU A 235 -4.01 -28.34 17.99
CA LEU A 235 -4.67 -28.28 19.31
C LEU A 235 -6.19 -28.40 19.19
N SER A 236 -6.81 -27.85 18.14
CA SER A 236 -8.24 -28.07 17.89
C SER A 236 -8.56 -29.53 17.58
N GLU A 237 -7.78 -30.17 16.71
CA GLU A 237 -7.97 -31.58 16.37
C GLU A 237 -7.73 -32.51 17.57
N ALA A 238 -6.70 -32.23 18.37
CA ALA A 238 -6.41 -33.01 19.58
C ALA A 238 -7.53 -32.93 20.62
N ALA A 239 -8.15 -31.76 20.79
CA ALA A 239 -9.25 -31.60 21.75
C ALA A 239 -10.56 -32.26 21.28
N GLU A 240 -10.79 -32.33 19.97
CA GLU A 240 -11.91 -33.08 19.39
C GLU A 240 -11.73 -34.59 19.60
N ALA A 241 -10.50 -35.11 19.43
CA ALA A 241 -10.18 -36.52 19.60
C ALA A 241 -10.35 -37.02 21.06
N ASP A 242 -10.06 -36.18 22.05
CA ASP A 242 -10.19 -36.52 23.48
C ASP A 242 -11.65 -36.52 24.01
N GLY A 243 -12.64 -36.28 23.14
CA GLY A 243 -14.05 -36.25 23.55
C GLY A 243 -14.40 -35.10 24.48
N ALA A 244 -13.53 -34.09 24.60
CA ALA A 244 -13.71 -32.92 25.45
C ALA A 244 -14.85 -31.99 25.00
N GLY A 245 -15.61 -32.39 23.97
CA GLY A 245 -16.71 -31.68 23.33
C GLY A 245 -18.02 -31.55 24.14
N THR A 246 -18.17 -32.28 25.27
CA THR A 246 -19.42 -32.29 26.05
C THR A 246 -19.41 -31.41 27.31
N ASP A 247 -18.24 -31.02 27.81
CA ASP A 247 -18.11 -30.17 28.99
C ASP A 247 -17.67 -28.76 28.57
N GLY A 248 -18.00 -27.71 29.34
CA GLY A 248 -17.79 -26.31 28.96
C GLY A 248 -16.37 -25.88 28.54
N SER A 249 -15.36 -26.74 28.71
CA SER A 249 -14.01 -26.65 28.14
C SER A 249 -13.94 -26.85 26.62
N ALA A 250 -14.90 -27.55 26.02
CA ALA A 250 -15.09 -27.69 24.56
C ALA A 250 -15.12 -26.35 23.83
N ASN A 251 -15.72 -25.35 24.49
CA ASN A 251 -15.87 -24.01 23.94
C ASN A 251 -14.54 -23.27 23.87
N PHE A 252 -13.56 -23.56 24.73
CA PHE A 252 -12.31 -22.80 24.73
C PHE A 252 -11.38 -23.24 23.58
N VAL A 253 -11.35 -24.53 23.27
CA VAL A 253 -10.48 -25.07 22.23
C VAL A 253 -11.04 -24.86 20.83
N THR A 254 -12.36 -24.99 20.65
CA THR A 254 -13.04 -24.62 19.39
C THR A 254 -12.94 -23.11 19.10
N LEU A 255 -12.87 -22.27 20.14
CA LEU A 255 -12.66 -20.81 20.00
C LEU A 255 -11.18 -20.41 19.89
N LEU A 256 -10.22 -21.33 20.07
CA LEU A 256 -8.79 -21.03 20.02
C LEU A 256 -8.34 -20.45 18.67
N PRO A 257 -8.77 -20.97 17.49
CA PRO A 257 -8.46 -20.36 16.20
C PRO A 257 -8.99 -18.92 16.08
N LEU A 258 -10.20 -18.67 16.60
CA LEU A 258 -10.81 -17.33 16.63
C LEU A 258 -10.05 -16.37 17.56
N LEU A 259 -9.59 -16.86 18.72
CA LEU A 259 -8.79 -16.09 19.67
C LEU A 259 -7.42 -15.74 19.08
N LEU A 260 -6.75 -16.70 18.43
CA LEU A 260 -5.49 -16.48 17.73
C LEU A 260 -5.67 -15.44 16.63
N LEU A 261 -6.75 -15.53 15.84
CA LEU A 261 -7.09 -14.53 14.83
C LEU A 261 -7.26 -13.14 15.46
N LEU A 262 -7.99 -13.04 16.57
CA LEU A 262 -8.24 -11.77 17.28
C LEU A 262 -6.95 -11.13 17.81
N VAL A 263 -5.99 -11.92 18.26
CA VAL A 263 -4.67 -11.45 18.74
C VAL A 263 -3.75 -11.09 17.57
N PHE A 264 -3.77 -11.88 16.49
CA PHE A 264 -2.85 -11.69 15.37
C PHE A 264 -3.31 -10.63 14.36
N PHE A 265 -4.61 -10.39 14.24
CA PHE A 265 -5.16 -9.36 13.36
C PHE A 265 -4.56 -7.95 13.63
N PRO A 266 -4.56 -7.41 14.86
CA PRO A 266 -3.96 -6.10 15.12
C PRO A 266 -2.45 -6.09 14.87
N PHE A 267 -1.76 -7.21 15.09
CA PHE A 267 -0.34 -7.34 14.76
C PHE A 267 -0.09 -7.28 13.25
N ALA A 268 -0.90 -7.98 12.45
CA ALA A 268 -0.85 -7.93 11.00
C ALA A 268 -1.13 -6.52 10.45
N VAL A 269 -2.16 -5.84 10.98
CA VAL A 269 -2.48 -4.44 10.64
C VAL A 269 -1.30 -3.52 10.98
N TRP A 270 -0.67 -3.73 12.15
CA TRP A 270 0.49 -2.95 12.55
C TRP A 270 1.68 -3.14 11.60
N ILE A 271 1.98 -4.38 11.19
CA ILE A 271 3.04 -4.67 10.19
C ILE A 271 2.69 -3.98 8.86
N TRP A 272 1.46 -4.15 8.38
CA TRP A 272 0.98 -3.58 7.12
C TRP A 272 1.18 -2.07 7.07
N ILE A 273 0.78 -1.34 8.11
CA ILE A 273 0.96 0.12 8.16
C ILE A 273 2.41 0.51 8.38
N ARG A 274 3.15 -0.19 9.24
CA ARG A 274 4.55 0.13 9.55
C ARG A 274 5.47 0.00 8.34
N TYR A 275 5.22 -0.97 7.47
CA TYR A 275 6.02 -1.25 6.28
C TYR A 275 5.34 -0.89 4.95
N GLY A 276 4.12 -0.34 4.97
CA GLY A 276 3.37 0.04 3.77
C GLY A 276 4.05 1.10 2.89
N LEU A 277 4.98 1.89 3.44
CA LEU A 277 5.77 2.88 2.69
C LEU A 277 7.14 2.34 2.24
N ALA A 278 7.49 1.09 2.57
CA ALA A 278 8.82 0.54 2.32
C ALA A 278 9.10 0.34 0.83
N THR A 279 8.10 -0.05 0.03
CA THR A 279 8.27 -0.19 -1.42
C THR A 279 8.54 1.17 -2.08
N ALA A 280 7.81 2.20 -1.66
CA ALA A 280 8.05 3.57 -2.10
C ALA A 280 9.43 4.09 -1.68
N ALA A 281 9.90 3.78 -0.46
CA ALA A 281 11.25 4.13 -0.01
C ALA A 281 12.34 3.40 -0.80
N ALA A 282 12.16 2.10 -1.08
CA ALA A 282 13.12 1.29 -1.84
C ALA A 282 13.32 1.83 -3.27
N VAL A 283 12.23 2.27 -3.91
CA VAL A 283 12.28 2.83 -5.27
C VAL A 283 12.76 4.29 -5.25
N CYS A 284 12.21 5.12 -4.36
CA CYS A 284 12.47 6.56 -4.37
C CYS A 284 13.83 6.96 -3.77
N GLU A 285 14.31 6.24 -2.76
CA GLU A 285 15.63 6.49 -2.15
C GLU A 285 16.72 5.59 -2.77
N GLU A 286 16.36 4.69 -3.69
CA GLU A 286 17.27 3.74 -4.32
C GLU A 286 18.05 2.84 -3.33
N VAL A 287 17.46 2.57 -2.17
CA VAL A 287 18.08 1.81 -1.09
C VAL A 287 17.70 0.33 -1.10
N GLY A 288 18.51 -0.49 -0.44
CA GLY A 288 18.24 -1.91 -0.22
C GLY A 288 17.05 -2.18 0.73
N PRO A 289 16.56 -3.43 0.79
CA PRO A 289 15.28 -3.77 1.39
C PRO A 289 15.19 -3.48 2.89
N VAL A 290 16.22 -3.86 3.66
CA VAL A 290 16.25 -3.63 5.12
C VAL A 290 16.29 -2.14 5.44
N THR A 291 17.06 -1.36 4.67
CA THR A 291 17.14 0.10 4.82
C THR A 291 15.79 0.74 4.50
N ALA A 292 15.12 0.29 3.43
CA ALA A 292 13.78 0.76 3.06
C ALA A 292 12.75 0.49 4.17
N MET A 293 12.76 -0.70 4.77
CA MET A 293 11.88 -1.04 5.90
C MET A 293 12.15 -0.17 7.13
N ARG A 294 13.42 0.08 7.46
CA ARG A 294 13.80 0.98 8.56
C ARG A 294 13.34 2.42 8.29
N ARG A 295 13.46 2.89 7.05
CA ARG A 295 12.96 4.20 6.61
C ARG A 295 11.45 4.30 6.75
N SER A 296 10.70 3.32 6.24
CA SER A 296 9.25 3.24 6.39
C SER A 296 8.84 3.34 7.87
N ALA A 297 9.47 2.54 8.74
CA ALA A 297 9.17 2.58 10.17
C ALA A 297 9.43 3.95 10.81
N LYS A 298 10.48 4.67 10.39
CA LYS A 298 10.78 6.03 10.86
C LYS A 298 9.76 7.06 10.36
N LEU A 299 9.34 6.96 9.09
CA LEU A 299 8.35 7.87 8.48
C LEU A 299 6.95 7.67 9.07
N VAL A 300 6.57 6.43 9.38
CA VAL A 300 5.27 6.10 9.96
C VAL A 300 5.19 6.49 11.45
N ARG A 301 6.32 6.49 12.17
CA ARG A 301 6.36 6.76 13.62
C ARG A 301 5.83 8.16 13.96
N GLY A 302 4.70 8.24 14.66
CA GLY A 302 4.04 9.51 15.02
C GLY A 302 2.93 9.96 14.06
N SER A 303 2.80 9.31 12.89
CA SER A 303 1.71 9.53 11.93
C SER A 303 0.85 8.28 11.71
N TRP A 304 1.00 7.25 12.56
CA TRP A 304 0.46 5.90 12.33
C TRP A 304 -1.05 5.90 12.09
N TRP A 305 -1.84 6.56 12.96
CA TRP A 305 -3.31 6.62 12.84
C TRP A 305 -3.79 7.29 11.56
N ARG A 306 -3.07 8.32 11.11
CA ARG A 306 -3.38 9.04 9.88
C ARG A 306 -3.10 8.17 8.66
N ILE A 307 -1.95 7.49 8.63
CA ILE A 307 -1.59 6.57 7.53
C ILE A 307 -2.57 5.41 7.51
N PHE A 308 -2.85 4.80 8.67
CA PHE A 308 -3.86 3.76 8.83
C PHE A 308 -5.22 4.19 8.31
N GLY A 309 -5.77 5.32 8.78
CA GLY A 309 -7.08 5.80 8.36
C GLY A 309 -7.18 6.09 6.87
N ILE A 310 -6.17 6.75 6.28
CA ILE A 310 -6.16 7.05 4.84
C ILE A 310 -6.01 5.76 4.01
N SER A 311 -5.06 4.88 4.38
CA SER A 311 -4.86 3.60 3.69
C SER A 311 -6.09 2.69 3.80
N LEU A 312 -6.77 2.67 4.96
CA LEU A 312 -8.00 1.92 5.16
C LEU A 312 -9.13 2.45 4.28
N LEU A 313 -9.34 3.77 4.26
CA LEU A 313 -10.40 4.39 3.46
C LEU A 313 -10.18 4.17 1.96
N ILE A 314 -8.94 4.35 1.49
CA ILE A 314 -8.59 4.11 0.08
C ILE A 314 -8.71 2.62 -0.25
N GLY A 315 -8.20 1.75 0.61
CA GLY A 315 -8.31 0.31 0.44
C GLY A 315 -9.77 -0.14 0.36
N LEU A 316 -10.63 0.35 1.26
CA LEU A 316 -12.06 0.04 1.25
C LEU A 316 -12.75 0.56 -0.02
N ALA A 317 -12.47 1.80 -0.43
CA ALA A 317 -13.02 2.36 -1.67
C ALA A 317 -12.57 1.56 -2.90
N ALA A 318 -11.30 1.18 -2.96
CA ALA A 318 -10.75 0.37 -4.04
C ALA A 318 -11.34 -1.05 -4.04
N LEU A 319 -11.60 -1.62 -2.85
CA LEU A 319 -12.22 -2.94 -2.68
C LEU A 319 -13.66 -2.92 -3.20
N VAL A 320 -14.44 -1.94 -2.77
CA VAL A 320 -15.83 -1.75 -3.24
C VAL A 320 -15.85 -1.58 -4.76
N MET A 321 -14.95 -0.77 -5.33
CA MET A 321 -14.89 -0.58 -6.78
C MET A 321 -14.52 -1.87 -7.52
N ALA A 322 -13.57 -2.65 -7.01
CA ALA A 322 -13.21 -3.95 -7.57
C ALA A 322 -14.39 -4.94 -7.53
N TYR A 323 -15.13 -5.00 -6.43
CA TYR A 323 -16.32 -5.85 -6.30
C TYR A 323 -17.46 -5.40 -7.20
N ILE A 324 -17.71 -4.09 -7.34
CA ILE A 324 -18.74 -3.58 -8.26
C ILE A 324 -18.44 -4.05 -9.68
N ILE A 325 -17.19 -3.91 -10.13
CA ILE A 325 -16.76 -4.39 -11.45
C ILE A 325 -16.98 -5.90 -11.57
N GLN A 326 -16.52 -6.68 -10.58
CA GLN A 326 -16.67 -8.12 -10.58
C GLN A 326 -18.16 -8.55 -10.63
N ILE A 327 -19.02 -7.92 -9.83
CA ILE A 327 -20.46 -8.21 -9.79
C ILE A 327 -21.11 -7.91 -11.14
N VAL A 328 -20.81 -6.76 -11.76
CA VAL A 328 -21.37 -6.40 -13.08
C VAL A 328 -21.03 -7.46 -14.13
N PHE A 329 -19.77 -7.88 -14.21
CA PHE A 329 -19.34 -8.91 -15.15
C PHE A 329 -19.91 -10.30 -14.82
N THR A 330 -20.00 -10.64 -13.53
CA THR A 330 -20.62 -11.89 -13.09
C THR A 330 -22.10 -11.92 -13.45
N LEU A 331 -22.83 -10.80 -13.28
CA LEU A 331 -24.23 -10.67 -13.67
C LEU A 331 -24.42 -10.84 -15.18
N ILE A 332 -23.55 -10.22 -16.00
CA ILE A 332 -23.55 -10.44 -17.45
C ILE A 332 -23.35 -11.93 -17.76
N GLY A 333 -22.39 -12.58 -17.10
CA GLY A 333 -22.18 -14.02 -17.22
C GLY A 333 -23.42 -14.84 -16.86
N VAL A 334 -24.09 -14.52 -15.76
CA VAL A 334 -25.32 -15.21 -15.33
C VAL A 334 -26.45 -15.01 -16.33
N MET A 335 -26.60 -13.81 -16.88
CA MET A 335 -27.61 -13.54 -17.93
C MET A 335 -27.34 -14.36 -19.20
N VAL A 336 -26.08 -14.53 -19.57
CA VAL A 336 -25.68 -15.41 -20.68
C VAL A 336 -25.95 -16.88 -20.35
N MET A 337 -25.81 -17.28 -19.09
CA MET A 337 -26.03 -18.65 -18.63
C MET A 337 -27.51 -18.99 -18.38
N PHE A 338 -28.36 -17.99 -18.18
CA PHE A 338 -29.79 -18.16 -17.84
C PHE A 338 -30.56 -19.12 -18.78
N PRO A 339 -30.37 -19.09 -20.12
CA PRO A 339 -30.99 -20.06 -21.02
C PRO A 339 -30.53 -21.50 -20.78
N ALA A 340 -29.29 -21.72 -20.33
CA ALA A 340 -28.78 -23.05 -20.00
C ALA A 340 -29.56 -23.67 -18.83
N LEU A 341 -29.81 -22.86 -17.78
CA LEU A 341 -30.59 -23.29 -16.60
C LEU A 341 -32.02 -23.70 -16.95
N ALA A 342 -32.61 -23.07 -17.96
CA ALA A 342 -33.95 -23.40 -18.44
C ALA A 342 -33.98 -24.68 -19.31
N LEU A 343 -32.83 -25.11 -19.82
CA LEU A 343 -32.66 -26.27 -20.71
C LEU A 343 -32.12 -27.51 -19.97
N THR A 344 -31.61 -27.36 -18.75
CA THR A 344 -31.08 -28.45 -17.92
C THR A 344 -32.08 -28.85 -16.83
N GLY A 345 -32.81 -29.95 -17.02
CA GLY A 345 -33.53 -30.65 -15.95
C GLY A 345 -32.61 -31.60 -15.16
N PRO A 346 -33.11 -32.23 -14.07
CA PRO A 346 -32.34 -33.17 -13.23
C PRO A 346 -31.71 -34.34 -14.01
N ASP A 347 -32.33 -34.74 -15.12
CA ASP A 347 -31.91 -35.86 -15.97
C ASP A 347 -31.44 -35.40 -17.37
N ALA A 348 -31.15 -34.11 -17.56
CA ALA A 348 -30.75 -33.58 -18.86
C ALA A 348 -29.26 -33.81 -19.15
N ASP A 349 -28.97 -34.45 -20.28
CA ASP A 349 -27.60 -34.61 -20.78
C ASP A 349 -26.92 -33.24 -20.95
N VAL A 350 -25.64 -33.18 -20.56
CA VAL A 350 -24.80 -31.99 -20.77
C VAL A 350 -24.56 -31.81 -22.26
N THR A 351 -25.42 -31.04 -22.92
CA THR A 351 -25.29 -30.73 -24.34
C THR A 351 -24.14 -29.75 -24.60
N ALA A 352 -23.59 -29.77 -25.82
CA ALA A 352 -22.58 -28.80 -26.26
C ALA A 352 -23.02 -27.33 -26.06
N GLY A 353 -24.33 -27.05 -26.19
CA GLY A 353 -24.90 -25.73 -25.92
C GLY A 353 -24.74 -25.29 -24.47
N VAL A 354 -25.01 -26.18 -23.51
CA VAL A 354 -24.83 -25.91 -22.07
C VAL A 354 -23.36 -25.66 -21.75
N VAL A 355 -22.44 -26.44 -22.32
CA VAL A 355 -20.98 -26.25 -22.16
C VAL A 355 -20.53 -24.88 -22.68
N ILE A 356 -21.02 -24.46 -23.85
CA ILE A 356 -20.70 -23.14 -24.41
C ILE A 356 -21.16 -22.03 -23.46
N LEU A 357 -22.39 -22.11 -22.94
CA LEU A 357 -22.94 -21.08 -22.03
C LEU A 357 -22.19 -21.03 -20.69
N PHE A 358 -21.79 -22.19 -20.14
CA PHE A 358 -20.92 -22.25 -18.96
C PHE A 358 -19.55 -21.64 -19.22
N THR A 359 -18.97 -21.91 -20.40
CA THR A 359 -17.67 -21.35 -20.80
C THR A 359 -17.74 -19.83 -20.92
N LEU A 360 -18.83 -19.28 -21.47
CA LEU A 360 -19.05 -17.84 -21.56
C LEU A 360 -19.24 -17.20 -20.18
N TYR A 361 -20.01 -17.82 -19.29
CA TYR A 361 -20.14 -17.38 -17.90
C TYR A 361 -18.77 -17.31 -17.20
N ALA A 362 -17.98 -18.37 -17.34
CA ALA A 362 -16.63 -18.44 -16.77
C ALA A 362 -15.74 -17.34 -17.36
N LEU A 363 -15.79 -17.12 -18.67
CA LEU A 363 -15.04 -16.06 -19.35
C LEU A 363 -15.39 -14.66 -18.80
N PHE A 364 -16.67 -14.31 -18.71
CA PHE A 364 -17.08 -13.02 -18.14
C PHE A 364 -16.67 -12.87 -16.68
N SER A 365 -16.82 -13.92 -15.88
CA SER A 365 -16.40 -13.92 -14.47
C SER A 365 -14.89 -13.73 -14.31
N VAL A 366 -14.08 -14.39 -15.15
CA VAL A 366 -12.63 -14.23 -15.19
C VAL A 366 -12.24 -12.81 -15.60
N ILE A 367 -12.90 -12.23 -16.61
CA ILE A 367 -12.65 -10.83 -17.02
C ILE A 367 -12.98 -9.87 -15.88
N GLY A 368 -14.14 -10.04 -15.24
CA GLY A 368 -14.56 -9.23 -14.10
C GLY A 368 -13.57 -9.31 -12.93
N SER A 369 -13.13 -10.52 -12.60
CA SER A 369 -12.11 -10.75 -11.58
C SER A 369 -10.77 -10.11 -11.95
N ALA A 370 -10.30 -10.28 -13.19
CA ALA A 370 -9.04 -9.72 -13.67
C ALA A 370 -9.04 -8.18 -13.62
N LEU A 371 -10.16 -7.55 -14.00
CA LEU A 371 -10.32 -6.10 -13.90
C LEU A 371 -10.37 -5.64 -12.44
N GLY A 372 -11.09 -6.35 -11.57
CA GLY A 372 -11.12 -6.07 -10.13
C GLY A 372 -9.72 -6.16 -9.48
N GLN A 373 -8.96 -7.20 -9.85
CA GLN A 373 -7.57 -7.40 -9.41
C GLN A 373 -6.61 -6.34 -9.92
N LEU A 374 -6.94 -5.63 -11.00
CA LEU A 374 -6.15 -4.48 -11.45
C LEU A 374 -6.42 -3.25 -10.57
N ILE A 375 -7.68 -3.00 -10.23
CA ILE A 375 -8.11 -1.80 -9.52
C ILE A 375 -7.59 -1.75 -8.08
N PHE A 376 -7.88 -2.79 -7.29
CA PHE A 376 -7.62 -2.79 -5.85
C PHE A 376 -6.15 -2.54 -5.47
N PRO A 377 -5.18 -3.33 -5.97
CA PRO A 377 -3.78 -3.15 -5.61
C PRO A 377 -3.20 -1.87 -6.22
N THR A 378 -3.63 -1.46 -7.42
CA THR A 378 -3.10 -0.26 -8.08
C THR A 378 -3.42 1.00 -7.28
N LEU A 379 -4.69 1.20 -6.90
CA LEU A 379 -5.08 2.36 -6.09
C LEU A 379 -4.39 2.36 -4.72
N SER A 380 -4.32 1.21 -4.06
CA SER A 380 -3.70 1.06 -2.74
C SER A 380 -2.19 1.37 -2.78
N GLN A 381 -1.49 0.93 -3.82
CA GLN A 381 -0.05 1.16 -3.98
C GLN A 381 0.27 2.59 -4.42
N LEU A 382 -0.53 3.18 -5.31
CA LEU A 382 -0.40 4.61 -5.66
C LEU A 382 -0.61 5.49 -4.43
N ALA A 383 -1.65 5.20 -3.63
CA ALA A 383 -1.90 5.91 -2.38
C ALA A 383 -0.75 5.77 -1.39
N SER A 384 -0.17 4.58 -1.25
CA SER A 384 0.99 4.35 -0.38
C SER A 384 2.21 5.14 -0.86
N ALA A 385 2.45 5.22 -2.16
CA ALA A 385 3.51 6.06 -2.73
C ALA A 385 3.26 7.57 -2.51
N LEU A 386 2.00 8.03 -2.58
CA LEU A 386 1.64 9.41 -2.26
C LEU A 386 1.79 9.73 -0.77
N LEU A 387 1.40 8.82 0.11
CA LEU A 387 1.61 8.95 1.55
C LEU A 387 3.09 8.98 1.90
N TYR A 388 3.94 8.26 1.16
CA TYR A 388 5.39 8.37 1.30
C TYR A 388 5.89 9.79 0.93
N VAL A 389 5.45 10.34 -0.21
CA VAL A 389 5.79 11.71 -0.60
C VAL A 389 5.29 12.72 0.44
N ASP A 390 4.06 12.57 0.94
CA ASP A 390 3.51 13.39 2.03
C ASP A 390 4.39 13.37 3.27
N GLN A 391 4.84 12.19 3.73
CA GLN A 391 5.68 12.09 4.93
C GLN A 391 7.05 12.74 4.71
N ARG A 392 7.64 12.65 3.51
CA ARG A 392 8.88 13.38 3.21
C ARG A 392 8.66 14.90 3.19
N ILE A 393 7.56 15.38 2.62
CA ILE A 393 7.22 16.81 2.64
C ILE A 393 7.08 17.30 4.09
N ARG A 394 6.38 16.55 4.95
CA ARG A 394 6.12 16.94 6.35
C ARG A 394 7.35 16.88 7.26
N ARG A 395 8.27 15.95 7.02
CA ARG A 395 9.37 15.64 7.95
C ARG A 395 10.74 16.05 7.46
N GLU A 396 10.92 16.21 6.15
CA GLU A 396 12.24 16.39 5.54
C GLU A 396 12.32 17.63 4.62
N ASP A 397 11.30 18.51 4.65
CA ASP A 397 11.23 19.76 3.87
C ASP A 397 11.57 19.60 2.37
N LEU A 398 10.98 18.59 1.73
CA LEU A 398 11.19 18.24 0.31
C LEU A 398 10.99 19.43 -0.66
N ILE A 399 10.25 20.45 -0.26
CA ILE A 399 9.87 21.61 -1.08
C ILE A 399 11.08 22.50 -1.37
N SER A 400 11.99 22.69 -0.41
CA SER A 400 13.18 23.54 -0.60
C SER A 400 14.11 22.97 -1.68
N GLY A 401 14.30 21.65 -1.72
CA GLY A 401 15.08 20.98 -2.76
C GLY A 401 14.44 21.01 -4.16
N LEU A 402 13.12 20.93 -4.25
CA LEU A 402 12.40 21.02 -5.54
C LEU A 402 12.37 22.45 -6.10
N LEU A 403 12.34 23.47 -5.23
CA LEU A 403 12.46 24.88 -5.63
C LEU A 403 13.88 25.19 -6.17
N ALA A 404 14.92 24.63 -5.55
CA ALA A 404 16.30 24.79 -6.02
C ALA A 404 16.57 24.10 -7.37
N ALA A 405 15.89 23.00 -7.68
CA ALA A 405 16.04 22.30 -8.96
C ALA A 405 15.31 22.99 -10.14
N ASN A 406 14.37 23.90 -9.86
CA ASN A 406 13.58 24.62 -10.86
C ASN A 406 14.05 26.06 -11.11
N THR A 407 15.08 26.55 -10.41
CA THR A 407 15.73 27.81 -10.78
C THR A 407 16.62 27.59 -12.01
N PRO A 408 16.36 28.24 -13.16
CA PRO A 408 17.27 28.19 -14.30
C PRO A 408 18.60 28.77 -13.87
N GLY A 409 19.66 27.96 -13.89
CA GLY A 409 21.01 28.48 -13.67
C GLY A 409 21.34 29.57 -14.71
N PRO A 410 22.17 30.57 -14.37
CA PRO A 410 22.62 31.54 -15.35
C PRO A 410 23.31 30.79 -16.50
N ARG A 411 22.79 30.97 -17.72
CA ARG A 411 23.43 30.41 -18.91
C ARG A 411 24.81 31.06 -19.06
N PRO A 412 25.85 30.29 -19.41
CA PRO A 412 27.19 30.82 -19.62
C PRO A 412 27.24 31.84 -20.76
#